data_AF-A0A925HHF5-F1
#
_entry.id   AF-A0A925HHF5-F1
#
_cell.length_a   1.000
_cell.length_b   1.000
_cell.length_c   1.000
_cell.angle_alpha   90.00
_cell.angle_beta   90.00
_cell.angle_gamma   90.00
#
_symmetry.space_group_name_H-M   'P 1'
#
loop_
_entity.id
_entity.type
_entity.pdbx_description
1 polymer ?
#
loop_
_entity_poly.entity_id
_entity_poly.type
_entity_poly.pdbx_seq_one_letter_code
_entity_poly.pdbx_strand_id
1 'polypeptide(L)'
;MRHAATRAVRATACVCACSLLTMATSGCGLSSITSGLGSSVFGSSSSQSSPPPAVNEEQLLSAAKQDSGSSSASVGEVAHGCPRLSVSPHGGHLTIYEDGRAGDGLAIMHRGEITKTARECQVEPGRVTVRYGFSGRVLLGPRGHAGSVRLPINVTVTDAKRAKVTSDTVSVDTTVAVDNPIGYFSTVRTVTFDIPEGTRPGEFEVFVGFDQKAQGAG
;
A
#
# COMPACT_ATOMS: atom_id res chain seq x y z
N MET A 1 5.69 -48.22 41.23
CA MET A 1 7.01 -47.61 41.55
C MET A 1 7.07 -46.29 40.75
N ARG A 2 7.28 -45.12 41.36
CA ARG A 2 8.58 -44.57 41.81
C ARG A 2 9.57 -44.45 40.63
N HIS A 3 10.02 -43.27 40.18
CA HIS A 3 9.89 -41.89 40.70
C HIS A 3 9.74 -40.84 39.58
N ALA A 4 9.11 -39.71 39.89
CA ALA A 4 9.36 -38.44 39.20
C ALA A 4 10.48 -37.67 39.94
N ALA A 5 11.29 -36.89 39.22
CA ALA A 5 12.34 -36.06 39.80
C ALA A 5 12.60 -34.78 38.97
N THR A 6 12.74 -33.65 39.66
CA THR A 6 12.95 -32.31 39.08
C THR A 6 14.38 -31.79 39.31
N ARG A 7 14.91 -31.01 38.36
CA ARG A 7 15.97 -30.00 38.58
C ARG A 7 15.87 -28.95 37.46
N ALA A 8 15.68 -27.64 37.65
CA ALA A 8 16.01 -26.67 38.69
C ALA A 8 17.33 -25.88 38.44
N VAL A 9 17.14 -24.70 37.83
CA VAL A 9 17.79 -23.39 38.06
C VAL A 9 19.28 -23.34 38.46
N ARG A 10 20.07 -22.73 37.57
CA ARG A 10 21.23 -21.84 37.82
C ARG A 10 21.18 -20.75 36.72
N ALA A 11 21.24 -19.43 36.92
CA ALA A 11 21.86 -18.57 37.95
C ALA A 11 23.40 -18.62 37.94
N THR A 12 24.15 -17.51 37.83
CA THR A 12 23.80 -16.08 37.67
C THR A 12 25.05 -15.31 37.21
N ALA A 13 24.86 -14.13 36.62
CA ALA A 13 25.80 -13.00 36.54
C ALA A 13 27.22 -13.22 35.95
N CYS A 14 27.52 -12.43 34.92
CA CYS A 14 28.79 -11.69 34.86
C CYS A 14 28.45 -10.21 34.59
N VAL A 15 29.19 -9.29 35.19
CA VAL A 15 28.90 -7.84 35.24
C VAL A 15 30.19 -7.08 34.94
N CYS A 16 30.10 -5.78 34.64
CA CYS A 16 31.17 -4.84 34.28
C CYS A 16 31.61 -4.92 32.80
N ALA A 17 31.90 -3.80 32.11
CA ALA A 17 31.74 -2.38 32.46
C ALA A 17 31.77 -1.49 31.20
N CYS A 18 31.61 -0.17 31.41
CA CYS A 18 31.78 0.93 30.43
C CYS A 18 30.69 1.06 29.35
N SER A 19 30.27 2.27 28.96
CA SER A 19 30.59 3.61 29.49
C SER A 19 29.49 4.62 29.16
N LEU A 20 29.42 5.71 29.93
CA LEU A 20 28.48 6.82 29.74
C LEU A 20 28.76 7.58 28.44
N LEU A 21 27.71 8.10 27.79
CA LEU A 21 27.81 9.28 26.92
C LEU A 21 26.43 9.94 26.72
N THR A 22 26.00 10.71 27.73
CA THR A 22 24.86 11.63 27.61
C THR A 22 25.33 12.99 27.10
N MET A 23 24.86 13.40 25.93
CA MET A 23 24.95 14.80 25.48
C MET A 23 23.55 15.34 25.21
N ALA A 24 23.08 16.21 26.10
CA ALA A 24 21.98 17.12 25.79
C ALA A 24 22.59 18.36 25.11
N THR A 25 22.04 18.76 23.97
CA THR A 25 22.37 20.04 23.32
C THR A 25 21.09 20.82 23.07
N SER A 26 21.00 22.00 23.69
CA SER A 26 19.93 22.97 23.49
C SER A 26 20.15 23.78 22.21
N GLY A 27 19.06 24.20 21.56
CA GLY A 27 19.10 25.03 20.36
C GLY A 27 17.80 25.79 20.16
N CYS A 28 17.78 27.07 20.52
CA CYS A 28 16.61 27.94 20.38
C CYS A 28 16.62 28.65 19.02
N GLY A 29 15.56 28.49 18.22
CA GLY A 29 15.27 29.38 17.09
C GLY A 29 14.59 30.66 17.59
N LEU A 30 15.06 31.84 17.16
CA LEU A 30 14.61 33.13 17.71
C LEU A 30 13.38 33.70 16.97
N SER A 31 12.53 34.39 17.74
CA SER A 31 11.46 35.26 17.22
C SER A 31 11.84 36.74 17.37
N SER A 32 12.23 37.38 16.26
CA SER A 32 12.62 38.79 16.06
C SER A 32 12.98 38.97 14.56
N ILE A 33 12.86 40.10 13.87
CA ILE A 33 12.45 41.52 14.08
C ILE A 33 11.82 42.00 12.74
N THR A 34 11.01 43.07 12.60
CA THR A 34 10.30 44.00 13.50
C THR A 34 9.19 44.70 12.67
N SER A 35 8.54 45.76 13.17
CA SER A 35 7.48 46.53 12.49
C SER A 35 7.97 47.39 11.30
N GLY A 36 7.11 47.59 10.29
CA GLY A 36 7.38 48.46 9.13
C GLY A 36 6.10 49.09 8.53
N LEU A 37 5.90 50.38 8.84
CA LEU A 37 4.96 51.38 8.29
C LEU A 37 4.00 51.00 7.14
N GLY A 38 2.70 51.34 7.27
CA GLY A 38 1.71 51.08 6.21
C GLY A 38 0.32 51.74 6.34
N SER A 39 0.17 52.87 7.03
CA SER A 39 -1.13 53.55 7.19
C SER A 39 -1.58 54.26 5.91
N SER A 40 -2.33 53.57 5.04
CA SER A 40 -2.98 54.16 3.86
C SER A 40 -4.50 54.23 4.03
N VAL A 41 -5.01 55.43 4.28
CA VAL A 41 -6.44 55.73 4.44
C VAL A 41 -7.05 56.28 3.15
N PHE A 42 -7.40 55.39 2.22
CA PHE A 42 -8.27 55.66 1.06
C PHE A 42 -9.02 54.37 0.67
N GLY A 43 -10.24 54.41 0.13
CA GLY A 43 -11.10 55.58 -0.05
C GLY A 43 -11.98 55.49 -1.31
N SER A 44 -13.28 55.29 -1.12
CA SER A 44 -14.34 55.30 -2.16
C SER A 44 -14.41 54.09 -3.11
N SER A 45 -15.56 53.99 -3.76
CA SER A 45 -16.04 52.90 -4.62
C SER A 45 -15.99 53.26 -6.11
N SER A 46 -15.89 52.26 -6.98
CA SER A 46 -16.81 52.06 -8.11
C SER A 46 -16.45 50.80 -8.92
N SER A 47 -17.39 50.35 -9.76
CA SER A 47 -17.24 49.25 -10.71
C SER A 47 -16.47 49.67 -11.97
N GLN A 48 -15.84 48.71 -12.66
CA GLN A 48 -16.20 48.29 -14.04
C GLN A 48 -15.09 47.47 -14.74
N SER A 49 -15.50 46.57 -15.64
CA SER A 49 -14.73 45.91 -16.73
C SER A 49 -13.50 45.04 -16.39
N SER A 50 -13.45 43.87 -17.03
CA SER A 50 -12.36 42.89 -16.98
C SER A 50 -11.42 42.97 -18.20
N PRO A 51 -10.10 42.85 -17.97
CA PRO A 51 -9.14 42.24 -18.89
C PRO A 51 -8.78 40.79 -18.44
N PRO A 52 -8.04 39.99 -19.22
CA PRO A 52 -7.81 38.57 -18.91
C PRO A 52 -6.92 38.35 -17.67
N PRO A 53 -7.00 37.17 -17.01
CA PRO A 53 -6.17 36.86 -15.86
C PRO A 53 -4.69 36.75 -16.27
N ALA A 54 -3.87 37.67 -15.77
CA ALA A 54 -2.43 37.50 -15.76
C ALA A 54 -2.10 36.28 -14.88
N VAL A 55 -1.51 35.24 -15.48
CA VAL A 55 -1.10 34.02 -14.78
C VAL A 55 0.17 34.27 -13.98
N ASN A 56 0.05 34.97 -12.85
CA ASN A 56 1.15 35.23 -11.94
C ASN A 56 1.82 33.91 -11.51
N GLU A 57 3.15 33.93 -11.42
CA GLU A 57 3.95 32.73 -11.11
C GLU A 57 3.54 32.09 -9.78
N GLU A 58 3.12 32.88 -8.79
CA GLU A 58 2.63 32.38 -7.50
C GLU A 58 1.39 31.48 -7.62
N GLN A 59 0.53 31.71 -8.62
CA GLN A 59 -0.68 30.91 -8.87
C GLN A 59 -0.34 29.59 -9.56
N LEU A 60 0.62 29.61 -10.50
CA LEU A 60 1.19 28.40 -11.11
C LEU A 60 1.96 27.56 -10.09
N LEU A 61 2.74 28.21 -9.23
CA LEU A 61 3.52 27.56 -8.17
C LEU A 61 2.62 27.01 -7.04
N SER A 62 1.45 27.61 -6.82
CA SER A 62 0.42 27.09 -5.90
C SER A 62 -0.29 25.86 -6.48
N ALA A 63 -0.64 25.88 -7.76
CA ALA A 63 -1.19 24.70 -8.45
C ALA A 63 -0.18 23.53 -8.45
N ALA A 64 1.09 23.78 -8.78
CA ALA A 64 2.14 22.77 -8.74
C ALA A 64 2.38 22.18 -7.34
N LYS A 65 2.21 22.99 -6.27
CA LYS A 65 2.29 22.51 -4.87
C LYS A 65 1.09 21.65 -4.44
N GLN A 66 -0.05 21.75 -5.12
CA GLN A 66 -1.21 20.87 -4.86
C GLN A 66 -1.04 19.49 -5.52
N ASP A 67 -0.33 19.39 -6.66
CA ASP A 67 -0.18 18.12 -7.39
C ASP A 67 0.94 17.19 -6.86
N SER A 68 1.55 17.52 -5.72
CA SER A 68 2.44 16.61 -4.96
C SER A 68 1.66 15.48 -4.23
N GLY A 69 0.47 15.13 -4.71
CA GLY A 69 -0.53 14.30 -4.04
C GLY A 69 -1.45 13.51 -4.98
N SER A 70 -0.98 13.17 -6.20
CA SER A 70 -1.67 12.28 -7.15
C SER A 70 -3.08 12.72 -7.56
N SER A 71 -3.20 13.88 -8.22
CA SER A 71 -4.46 14.42 -8.77
C SER A 71 -4.54 14.33 -10.31
N SER A 72 -4.35 13.13 -10.86
CA SER A 72 -4.55 12.86 -12.29
C SER A 72 -6.01 13.13 -12.70
N ALA A 73 -6.23 14.19 -13.48
CA ALA A 73 -7.57 14.73 -13.71
C ALA A 73 -8.46 13.92 -14.68
N SER A 74 -9.74 13.83 -14.31
CA SER A 74 -10.91 13.57 -15.16
C SER A 74 -10.90 12.33 -16.08
N VAL A 75 -11.28 11.18 -15.51
CA VAL A 75 -12.29 10.30 -16.15
C VAL A 75 -13.35 10.00 -15.11
N GLY A 76 -14.46 10.75 -15.16
CA GLY A 76 -15.55 10.66 -14.18
C GLY A 76 -15.27 11.36 -12.85
N GLU A 77 -16.36 11.72 -12.16
CA GLU A 77 -16.36 12.07 -10.74
C GLU A 77 -15.84 10.88 -9.93
N VAL A 78 -15.02 11.12 -8.88
CA VAL A 78 -14.59 10.04 -7.97
C VAL A 78 -15.74 9.78 -6.98
N ALA A 79 -16.78 9.12 -7.51
CA ALA A 79 -18.10 8.98 -6.91
C ALA A 79 -18.02 8.62 -5.41
N HIS A 80 -18.80 9.35 -4.60
CA HIS A 80 -18.62 9.51 -3.16
C HIS A 80 -18.48 8.17 -2.40
N GLY A 81 -17.24 7.72 -2.26
CA GLY A 81 -16.88 6.49 -1.56
C GLY A 81 -17.01 5.21 -2.39
N CYS A 82 -16.23 5.02 -3.45
CA CYS A 82 -15.92 3.66 -3.93
C CYS A 82 -15.25 2.81 -2.82
N PRO A 83 -15.48 1.47 -2.77
CA PRO A 83 -14.78 0.55 -1.89
C PRO A 83 -13.26 0.66 -2.01
N ARG A 84 -12.55 0.68 -0.87
CA ARG A 84 -11.07 0.78 -0.83
C ARG A 84 -10.45 -0.42 -1.53
N LEU A 85 -9.30 -0.23 -2.16
CA LEU A 85 -8.49 -1.32 -2.71
C LEU A 85 -7.11 -1.23 -2.08
N SER A 86 -6.69 -2.30 -1.40
CA SER A 86 -5.41 -2.37 -0.70
C SER A 86 -4.73 -3.70 -0.94
N VAL A 87 -3.42 -3.73 -0.69
CA VAL A 87 -2.64 -4.97 -0.72
C VAL A 87 -2.76 -5.64 0.65
N SER A 88 -3.03 -6.93 0.67
CA SER A 88 -3.14 -7.71 1.91
C SER A 88 -1.85 -7.57 2.74
N PRO A 89 -1.91 -7.27 4.05
CA PRO A 89 -0.72 -7.03 4.88
C PRO A 89 0.31 -8.17 4.87
N HIS A 90 -0.15 -9.40 4.64
CA HIS A 90 0.70 -10.60 4.53
C HIS A 90 0.72 -11.18 3.11
N GLY A 91 0.29 -10.42 2.09
CA GLY A 91 0.12 -10.91 0.72
C GLY A 91 0.73 -10.02 -0.38
N GLY A 92 1.41 -8.93 -0.03
CA GLY A 92 2.13 -8.09 -1.02
C GLY A 92 3.37 -8.75 -1.62
N HIS A 93 3.96 -9.72 -0.91
CA HIS A 93 5.10 -10.51 -1.35
C HIS A 93 4.84 -12.00 -1.12
N LEU A 94 5.45 -12.86 -1.93
CA LEU A 94 5.45 -14.31 -1.77
C LEU A 94 6.82 -14.86 -2.15
N THR A 95 7.50 -15.57 -1.26
CA THR A 95 8.70 -16.34 -1.61
C THR A 95 8.29 -17.80 -1.80
N ILE A 96 8.67 -18.40 -2.94
CA ILE A 96 8.55 -19.84 -3.18
C ILE A 96 9.95 -20.45 -3.09
N TYR A 97 10.09 -21.50 -2.28
CA TYR A 97 11.33 -22.26 -2.04
C TYR A 97 11.24 -23.66 -2.66
N GLU A 98 12.36 -24.37 -2.70
CA GLU A 98 12.38 -25.83 -2.89
C GLU A 98 11.53 -26.53 -1.82
N ASP A 99 10.85 -27.62 -2.20
CA ASP A 99 9.96 -28.37 -1.30
C ASP A 99 10.67 -28.76 0.01
N GLY A 100 10.04 -28.43 1.14
CA GLY A 100 10.58 -28.68 2.47
C GLY A 100 11.69 -27.71 2.94
N ARG A 101 12.08 -26.70 2.15
CA ARG A 101 13.15 -25.72 2.48
C ARG A 101 12.66 -24.28 2.67
N ALA A 102 11.40 -24.11 3.08
CA ALA A 102 10.84 -22.79 3.38
C ALA A 102 11.68 -22.04 4.44
N GLY A 103 11.96 -20.75 4.18
CA GLY A 103 12.79 -19.88 5.02
C GLY A 103 14.30 -19.94 4.73
N ASP A 104 14.80 -20.87 3.93
CA ASP A 104 16.21 -20.91 3.53
C ASP A 104 16.48 -19.98 2.33
N GLY A 105 17.24 -18.91 2.56
CA GLY A 105 17.58 -17.92 1.53
C GLY A 105 18.34 -18.48 0.32
N LEU A 106 19.00 -19.64 0.46
CA LEU A 106 19.68 -20.36 -0.63
C LEU A 106 18.78 -21.42 -1.30
N ALA A 107 17.55 -21.62 -0.82
CA ALA A 107 16.57 -22.55 -1.40
C ALA A 107 15.50 -21.85 -2.25
N ILE A 108 15.62 -20.55 -2.50
CA ILE A 108 14.57 -19.75 -3.15
C ILE A 108 14.49 -20.05 -4.66
N MET A 109 13.30 -20.44 -5.10
CA MET A 109 12.93 -20.64 -6.50
C MET A 109 12.49 -19.32 -7.13
N HIS A 110 11.50 -18.63 -6.53
CA HIS A 110 10.90 -17.42 -7.08
C HIS A 110 10.46 -16.45 -5.97
N ARG A 111 10.41 -15.15 -6.27
CA ARG A 111 9.83 -14.11 -5.39
C ARG A 111 8.81 -13.26 -6.14
N GLY A 112 7.53 -13.38 -5.80
CA GLY A 112 6.46 -12.52 -6.28
C GLY A 112 6.34 -11.24 -5.46
N GLU A 113 5.98 -10.14 -6.12
CA GLU A 113 5.71 -8.83 -5.51
C GLU A 113 4.58 -8.11 -6.26
N ILE A 114 3.57 -7.62 -5.54
CA ILE A 114 2.52 -6.73 -6.07
C ILE A 114 3.02 -5.29 -5.94
N THR A 115 3.10 -4.56 -7.06
CA THR A 115 3.76 -3.24 -7.13
C THR A 115 2.81 -2.08 -7.39
N LYS A 116 1.66 -2.32 -8.04
CA LYS A 116 0.60 -1.31 -8.26
C LYS A 116 -0.77 -1.96 -8.22
N THR A 117 -1.74 -1.23 -7.69
CA THR A 117 -3.18 -1.54 -7.73
C THR A 117 -3.94 -0.37 -8.35
N ALA A 118 -5.08 -0.65 -8.96
CA ALA A 118 -5.97 0.33 -9.58
C ALA A 118 -7.43 -0.09 -9.36
N ARG A 119 -8.33 0.87 -9.14
CA ARG A 119 -9.76 0.61 -8.92
C ARG A 119 -10.63 1.58 -9.71
N GLU A 120 -11.73 1.05 -10.22
CA GLU A 120 -12.88 1.75 -10.77
C GLU A 120 -14.11 1.11 -10.11
N CYS A 121 -15.15 1.87 -9.78
CA CYS A 121 -16.39 1.29 -9.28
C CYS A 121 -17.62 1.92 -9.89
N GLN A 122 -18.63 1.09 -10.13
CA GLN A 122 -19.98 1.48 -10.48
C GLN A 122 -20.87 1.16 -9.27
N VAL A 123 -21.63 2.15 -8.80
CA VAL A 123 -22.50 2.02 -7.62
C VAL A 123 -23.95 2.05 -8.07
N GLU A 124 -24.67 0.96 -7.83
CA GLU A 124 -26.10 0.84 -8.05
C GLU A 124 -26.87 0.94 -6.71
N PRO A 125 -28.19 1.20 -6.73
CA PRO A 125 -29.03 1.05 -5.53
C PRO A 125 -28.91 -0.37 -4.95
N GLY A 126 -28.35 -0.48 -3.74
CA GLY A 126 -28.17 -1.76 -3.03
C GLY A 126 -27.00 -2.63 -3.51
N ARG A 127 -26.14 -2.17 -4.44
CA ARG A 127 -25.07 -2.98 -5.03
C ARG A 127 -23.87 -2.14 -5.47
N VAL A 128 -22.69 -2.73 -5.48
CA VAL A 128 -21.50 -2.14 -6.13
C VAL A 128 -20.78 -3.18 -6.98
N THR A 129 -20.38 -2.75 -8.17
CA THR A 129 -19.46 -3.46 -9.06
C THR A 129 -18.10 -2.76 -9.03
N VAL A 130 -17.10 -3.42 -8.45
CA VAL A 130 -15.72 -2.94 -8.39
C VAL A 130 -14.90 -3.64 -9.47
N ARG A 131 -14.40 -2.86 -10.43
CA ARG A 131 -13.34 -3.26 -11.35
C ARG A 131 -12.00 -2.98 -10.68
N TYR A 132 -11.24 -4.03 -10.38
CA TYR A 132 -9.95 -3.92 -9.73
C TYR A 132 -8.86 -4.47 -10.65
N GLY A 133 -7.82 -3.68 -10.83
CA GLY A 133 -6.59 -4.06 -11.52
C GLY A 133 -5.44 -4.17 -10.54
N PHE A 134 -4.53 -5.10 -10.78
CA PHE A 134 -3.26 -5.16 -10.07
C PHE A 134 -2.13 -5.61 -11.00
N SER A 135 -0.92 -5.18 -10.68
CA SER A 135 0.29 -5.53 -11.42
C SER A 135 1.49 -5.70 -10.50
N GLY A 136 2.40 -6.58 -10.91
CA GLY A 136 3.51 -7.00 -10.10
C GLY A 136 4.64 -7.59 -10.93
N ARG A 137 5.63 -8.12 -10.21
CA ARG A 137 6.82 -8.77 -10.76
C ARG A 137 7.08 -10.10 -10.07
N VAL A 138 7.79 -10.97 -10.75
CA VAL A 138 8.34 -12.22 -10.23
C VAL A 138 9.84 -12.21 -10.50
N LEU A 139 10.63 -12.31 -9.44
CA LEU A 139 12.08 -12.41 -9.51
C LEU A 139 12.48 -13.89 -9.48
N LEU A 140 13.44 -14.26 -10.34
CA LEU A 140 14.07 -15.58 -10.31
C LEU A 140 15.01 -15.69 -9.11
N GLY A 141 14.88 -16.75 -8.32
CA GLY A 141 15.74 -17.03 -7.16
C GLY A 141 16.97 -17.88 -7.50
N PRO A 142 17.93 -18.05 -6.56
CA PRO A 142 19.18 -18.79 -6.79
C PRO A 142 19.01 -20.28 -7.15
N ARG A 143 17.84 -20.86 -6.87
CA ARG A 143 17.48 -22.24 -7.24
C ARG A 143 16.44 -22.29 -8.36
N GLY A 144 15.84 -21.15 -8.70
CA GLY A 144 14.81 -21.05 -9.73
C GLY A 144 15.30 -21.49 -11.10
N HIS A 145 14.36 -21.87 -11.95
CA HIS A 145 14.62 -22.24 -13.34
C HIS A 145 13.85 -21.31 -14.29
N ALA A 146 14.38 -21.11 -15.49
CA ALA A 146 13.69 -20.37 -16.54
C ALA A 146 12.42 -21.13 -16.98
N GLY A 147 11.33 -20.40 -17.23
CA GLY A 147 10.04 -20.98 -17.60
C GLY A 147 8.85 -20.10 -17.22
N SER A 148 7.65 -20.68 -17.30
CA SER A 148 6.40 -20.06 -16.86
C SER A 148 6.16 -20.29 -15.36
N VAL A 149 6.12 -19.22 -14.58
CA VAL A 149 5.74 -19.23 -13.16
C VAL A 149 4.26 -18.88 -13.04
N ARG A 150 3.51 -19.66 -12.26
CA ARG A 150 2.12 -19.35 -11.87
C ARG A 150 2.07 -19.02 -10.39
N LEU A 151 1.49 -17.89 -10.03
CA LEU A 151 1.29 -17.50 -8.63
C LEU A 151 -0.22 -17.36 -8.33
N PRO A 152 -0.75 -18.05 -7.30
CA PRO A 152 -2.13 -17.85 -6.85
C PRO A 152 -2.23 -16.55 -6.05
N ILE A 153 -3.26 -15.76 -6.33
CA ILE A 153 -3.59 -14.51 -5.64
C ILE A 153 -5.02 -14.59 -5.13
N ASN A 154 -5.18 -14.45 -3.82
CA ASN A 154 -6.47 -14.34 -3.17
C ASN A 154 -6.92 -12.88 -3.16
N VAL A 155 -8.17 -12.69 -3.54
CA VAL A 155 -8.90 -11.42 -3.45
C VAL A 155 -9.98 -11.60 -2.40
N THR A 156 -10.16 -10.63 -1.51
CA THR A 156 -11.15 -10.72 -0.43
C THR A 156 -11.79 -9.37 -0.19
N VAL A 157 -13.12 -9.33 -0.19
CA VAL A 157 -13.90 -8.14 0.15
C VAL A 157 -14.35 -8.26 1.61
N THR A 158 -14.11 -7.21 2.39
CA THR A 158 -14.62 -7.08 3.76
C THR A 158 -15.51 -5.86 3.95
N ASP A 159 -16.41 -5.93 4.93
CA ASP A 159 -17.24 -4.80 5.36
C ASP A 159 -16.51 -3.86 6.34
N ALA A 160 -17.22 -2.84 6.82
CA ALA A 160 -16.77 -1.88 7.84
C ALA A 160 -16.27 -2.53 9.15
N LYS A 161 -16.72 -3.76 9.45
CA LYS A 161 -16.38 -4.53 10.65
C LYS A 161 -15.24 -5.53 10.39
N ARG A 162 -14.66 -5.51 9.18
CA ARG A 162 -13.70 -6.50 8.65
C ARG A 162 -14.25 -7.92 8.54
N ALA A 163 -15.57 -8.09 8.54
CA ALA A 163 -16.20 -9.37 8.24
C ALA A 163 -16.09 -9.66 6.73
N LYS A 164 -15.78 -10.90 6.36
CA LYS A 164 -15.63 -11.29 4.96
C LYS A 164 -16.99 -11.34 4.27
N VAL A 165 -17.14 -10.53 3.22
CA VAL A 165 -18.33 -10.49 2.34
C VAL A 165 -18.20 -11.53 1.24
N THR A 166 -17.07 -11.53 0.52
CA THR A 166 -16.76 -12.51 -0.53
C THR A 166 -15.25 -12.69 -0.70
N SER A 167 -14.83 -13.76 -1.38
CA SER A 167 -13.43 -14.01 -1.74
C SER A 167 -13.34 -14.82 -3.03
N ASP A 168 -12.34 -14.49 -3.84
CA ASP A 168 -12.03 -15.12 -5.13
C ASP A 168 -10.53 -15.47 -5.18
N THR A 169 -10.14 -16.44 -6.02
CA THR A 169 -8.76 -16.91 -6.15
C THR A 169 -8.36 -16.89 -7.63
N VAL A 170 -7.40 -16.03 -7.96
CA VAL A 170 -6.97 -15.75 -9.33
C VAL A 170 -5.51 -16.18 -9.50
N SER A 171 -5.25 -17.09 -10.44
CA SER A 171 -3.87 -17.37 -10.87
C SER A 171 -3.37 -16.26 -11.81
N VAL A 172 -2.13 -15.81 -11.60
CA VAL A 172 -1.38 -15.00 -12.57
C VAL A 172 -0.16 -15.76 -13.08
N ASP A 173 0.00 -15.75 -14.39
CA ASP A 173 1.08 -16.43 -15.12
C ASP A 173 2.08 -15.37 -15.62
N THR A 174 3.38 -15.66 -15.51
CA THR A 174 4.46 -14.85 -16.11
C THR A 174 5.63 -15.73 -16.51
N THR A 175 6.48 -15.27 -17.43
CA THR A 175 7.71 -15.96 -17.83
C THR A 175 8.93 -15.30 -17.21
N VAL A 176 9.89 -16.11 -16.78
CA VAL A 176 11.21 -15.69 -16.30
C VAL A 176 12.30 -16.44 -17.07
N ALA A 177 13.43 -15.77 -17.33
CA ALA A 177 14.58 -16.34 -18.02
C ALA A 177 15.88 -16.11 -17.22
N VAL A 178 17.00 -16.70 -17.63
CA VAL A 178 18.29 -16.50 -16.95
C VAL A 178 18.90 -15.14 -17.32
N ASP A 179 18.78 -14.79 -18.59
CA ASP A 179 19.07 -13.48 -19.18
C ASP A 179 18.12 -12.37 -18.71
N ASN A 180 16.84 -12.72 -18.46
CA ASN A 180 15.81 -11.81 -17.97
C ASN A 180 15.16 -12.38 -16.69
N PRO A 181 15.80 -12.22 -15.52
CA PRO A 181 15.35 -12.80 -14.24
C PRO A 181 14.15 -12.07 -13.60
N ILE A 182 13.46 -11.20 -14.35
CA ILE A 182 12.29 -10.42 -13.91
C ILE A 182 11.14 -10.66 -14.89
N GLY A 183 10.15 -11.42 -14.46
CA GLY A 183 8.85 -11.53 -15.12
C GLY A 183 7.90 -10.45 -14.60
N TYR A 184 7.05 -9.90 -15.46
CA TYR A 184 5.99 -8.97 -15.07
C TYR A 184 4.62 -9.58 -15.30
N PHE A 185 3.65 -9.21 -14.47
CA PHE A 185 2.25 -9.61 -14.64
C PHE A 185 1.30 -8.44 -14.36
N SER A 186 0.16 -8.45 -15.03
CA SER A 186 -0.95 -7.52 -14.79
C SER A 186 -2.27 -8.20 -15.12
N THR A 187 -3.28 -8.05 -14.28
CA THR A 187 -4.64 -8.52 -14.57
C THR A 187 -5.67 -7.51 -14.08
N VAL A 188 -6.83 -7.51 -14.72
CA VAL A 188 -8.01 -6.72 -14.33
C VAL A 188 -9.17 -7.69 -14.18
N ARG A 189 -9.90 -7.56 -13.07
CA ARG A 189 -11.00 -8.42 -12.69
C ARG A 189 -12.14 -7.56 -12.12
N THR A 190 -13.30 -8.17 -11.98
CA THR A 190 -14.52 -7.50 -11.50
C THR A 190 -15.09 -8.31 -10.36
N VAL A 191 -15.41 -7.65 -9.24
CA VAL A 191 -16.20 -8.23 -8.15
C VAL A 191 -17.46 -7.39 -7.95
N THR A 192 -18.60 -8.06 -7.83
CA THR A 192 -19.89 -7.42 -7.58
C THR A 192 -20.45 -7.98 -6.28
N PHE A 193 -20.88 -7.09 -5.38
CA PHE A 193 -21.47 -7.48 -4.10
C PHE A 193 -22.57 -6.50 -3.68
N ASP A 194 -23.51 -7.00 -2.88
CA ASP A 194 -24.65 -6.24 -2.40
C ASP A 194 -24.29 -5.42 -1.15
N ILE A 195 -24.91 -4.24 -1.03
CA ILE A 195 -24.67 -3.26 0.03
C ILE A 195 -25.95 -3.18 0.88
N PRO A 196 -25.92 -3.57 2.17
CA PRO A 196 -27.06 -3.45 3.05
C PRO A 196 -27.36 -1.98 3.36
N GLU A 197 -28.65 -1.67 3.51
CA GLU A 197 -29.15 -0.32 3.78
C GLU A 197 -28.46 0.32 5.00
N GLY A 198 -28.19 1.62 4.91
CA GLY A 198 -27.48 2.38 5.93
C GLY A 198 -25.94 2.22 5.92
N THR A 199 -25.37 1.33 5.10
CA THR A 199 -23.92 1.26 4.87
C THR A 199 -23.51 2.04 3.62
N ARG A 200 -22.25 2.54 3.57
CA ARG A 200 -21.68 3.26 2.42
C ARG A 200 -20.73 2.32 1.67
N PRO A 201 -20.65 2.36 0.31
CA PRO A 201 -19.70 1.52 -0.42
C PRO A 201 -18.24 1.78 0.01
N GLY A 202 -17.93 3.00 0.46
CA GLY A 202 -16.59 3.41 0.89
C GLY A 202 -16.11 2.83 2.23
N GLU A 203 -16.99 2.17 2.99
CA GLU A 203 -16.61 1.40 4.18
C GLU A 203 -16.11 -0.01 3.85
N PHE A 204 -16.37 -0.48 2.62
CA PHE A 204 -15.90 -1.79 2.17
C PHE A 204 -14.47 -1.71 1.68
N GLU A 205 -13.70 -2.77 1.91
CA GLU A 205 -12.30 -2.87 1.51
C GLU A 205 -12.06 -4.17 0.73
N VAL A 206 -11.42 -4.03 -0.43
CA VAL A 206 -10.98 -5.12 -1.30
C VAL A 206 -9.48 -5.31 -1.05
N PHE A 207 -9.13 -6.43 -0.42
CA PHE A 207 -7.74 -6.86 -0.26
C PHE A 207 -7.33 -7.74 -1.44
N VAL A 208 -6.15 -7.48 -2.01
CA VAL A 208 -5.50 -8.34 -3.00
C VAL A 208 -4.16 -8.81 -2.44
N GLY A 209 -3.86 -10.10 -2.51
CA GLY A 209 -2.54 -10.61 -2.09
C GLY A 209 -2.30 -12.06 -2.53
N PHE A 210 -1.03 -12.44 -2.64
CA PHE A 210 -0.64 -13.83 -2.90
C PHE A 210 -1.20 -14.79 -1.84
N ASP A 211 -1.48 -16.03 -2.24
CA ASP A 211 -1.87 -17.07 -1.28
C ASP A 211 -0.62 -17.65 -0.57
N GLN A 212 -0.48 -17.33 0.71
CA GLN A 212 0.57 -17.87 1.58
C GLN A 212 0.37 -19.36 1.94
N LYS A 213 -0.67 -20.01 1.41
CA LYS A 213 -0.88 -21.46 1.46
C LYS A 213 -0.49 -22.18 0.17
N ALA A 214 0.08 -21.47 -0.80
CA ALA A 214 0.65 -22.07 -2.00
C ALA A 214 1.77 -23.06 -1.65
N GLN A 215 1.97 -24.09 -2.48
CA GLN A 215 3.08 -25.04 -2.30
C GLN A 215 4.42 -24.29 -2.35
N GLY A 216 5.29 -24.57 -1.38
CA GLY A 216 6.60 -23.95 -1.25
C GLY A 216 6.60 -22.51 -0.71
N ALA A 217 5.47 -21.96 -0.27
CA ALA A 217 5.39 -20.60 0.29
C ALA A 217 6.12 -20.42 1.65
N GLY A 218 6.70 -19.23 1.87
CA GLY A 218 7.26 -18.76 3.15
C GLY A 218 8.13 -17.51 3.02
#